data_AF-D2MQA5-F1
#
_entry.id   AF-D2MQA5-F1
#
_cell.length_a   1.000
_cell.length_b   1.000
_cell.length_c   1.000
_cell.angle_alpha   90.00
_cell.angle_beta   90.00
_cell.angle_gamma   90.00
#
_symmetry.space_group_name_H-M   'P 1'
#
loop_
_entity.id
_entity.type
_entity.pdbx_description
1 polymer ?
#
loop_
_entity_poly.entity_id
_entity_poly.type
_entity_poly.pdbx_seq_one_letter_code
_entity_poly.pdbx_strand_id
1 'polypeptide(L)'
;MNKTLRISFSLKNTYRVNGILFFLKQIPFLKKILPEMVYQVKGFKIFANLLSVLWEIVSTFLWKFLYFLIMVGGMGFLYNKGLPKSMTFLHILLFLTMIGSLMNTRLFNPTKDKYYAMILMRMDAKEYTLVNYFYALLKIVIGFLPFTIFFGIGKGIPLWLCLLLPFCIAGMKLSVTALILSEYEKKGYDYNENKFFKNAMIGATLLVAFAYGLPMMGVALPEVISIWLFLICLPLGMIGLIKVFTFQDYRAVNQELLSKMVTQMDSKAMAKLIKKENEKKISADTSIHSHRIGFEYLNELFIKRHKKILWNSTKKVSYGCILFIFAILMVIFLRPDLKPTMYRVIMTNFSSLVLVMYSINRGARFTQVLFMNCDHSLLTYSFYKQPKLVLRLFQIRLREIMKINAVPALIIGIGLSLILYVIKGKSDFLNDAIMIVSILCISLFFSIHYLTIYYLLQPYNAETELKSGIYQLVMLLTYLVSFHVRVFRLSFLMFGLMTIVFCVLYSMMASFLVYRFAPKTFKIRK
;
A
#
# COMPACT_ATOMS: atom_id res chain seq x y z
N MET A 1 -36.38 -2.88 -8.55
CA MET A 1 -35.23 -2.65 -7.64
C MET A 1 -34.76 -3.91 -6.89
N ASN A 2 -35.63 -4.66 -6.22
CA ASN A 2 -35.21 -5.87 -5.48
C ASN A 2 -34.58 -6.96 -6.36
N LYS A 3 -35.13 -7.18 -7.57
CA LYS A 3 -34.54 -8.10 -8.57
C LYS A 3 -33.12 -7.68 -8.95
N THR A 4 -32.93 -6.40 -9.23
CA THR A 4 -31.65 -5.78 -9.60
C THR A 4 -30.63 -5.88 -8.47
N LEU A 5 -31.03 -5.66 -7.21
CA LEU A 5 -30.20 -5.89 -6.03
C LEU A 5 -29.74 -7.36 -5.94
N ARG A 6 -30.68 -8.30 -6.07
CA ARG A 6 -30.41 -9.74 -5.97
C ARG A 6 -29.44 -10.22 -7.06
N ILE A 7 -29.64 -9.78 -8.30
CA ILE A 7 -28.77 -10.11 -9.43
C ILE A 7 -27.38 -9.48 -9.23
N SER A 8 -27.32 -8.19 -8.87
CA SER A 8 -26.06 -7.48 -8.57
C SER A 8 -25.25 -8.19 -7.49
N PHE A 9 -25.90 -8.52 -6.37
CA PHE A 9 -25.24 -9.20 -5.26
C PHE A 9 -24.79 -10.62 -5.63
N SER A 10 -25.62 -11.37 -6.36
CA SER A 10 -25.27 -12.70 -6.87
C SER A 10 -24.05 -12.67 -7.78
N LEU A 11 -23.98 -11.70 -8.71
CA LEU A 11 -22.83 -11.52 -9.60
C LEU A 11 -21.57 -11.18 -8.83
N LYS A 12 -21.65 -10.20 -7.93
CA LYS A 12 -20.53 -9.80 -7.09
C LYS A 12 -20.01 -10.94 -6.24
N ASN A 13 -20.90 -11.73 -5.63
CA ASN A 13 -20.54 -12.92 -4.87
C ASN A 13 -19.93 -13.98 -5.76
N THR A 14 -20.52 -14.27 -6.92
CA THR A 14 -19.99 -15.26 -7.87
C THR A 14 -18.57 -14.91 -8.30
N TYR A 15 -18.30 -13.63 -8.59
CA TYR A 15 -16.95 -13.17 -8.91
C TYR A 15 -15.97 -13.31 -7.75
N ARG A 16 -16.38 -12.96 -6.52
CA ARG A 16 -15.53 -13.13 -5.34
C ARG A 16 -15.23 -14.60 -5.07
N VAL A 17 -16.25 -15.45 -5.12
CA VAL A 17 -16.12 -16.90 -4.97
C VAL A 17 -15.18 -17.48 -6.03
N ASN A 18 -15.41 -17.16 -7.30
CA ASN A 18 -14.56 -17.63 -8.40
C ASN A 18 -13.12 -17.11 -8.27
N GLY A 19 -12.93 -15.87 -7.78
CA GLY A 19 -11.62 -15.30 -7.49
C GLY A 19 -10.89 -16.01 -6.35
N ILE A 20 -11.59 -16.34 -5.26
CA ILE A 20 -11.05 -17.13 -4.14
C ILE A 20 -10.67 -18.53 -4.63
N LEU A 21 -11.56 -19.21 -5.36
CA LEU A 21 -11.29 -20.53 -5.94
C LEU A 21 -10.08 -20.50 -6.87
N PHE A 22 -9.99 -19.49 -7.74
CA PHE A 22 -8.84 -19.29 -8.62
C PHE A 22 -7.55 -19.10 -7.83
N PHE A 23 -7.55 -18.26 -6.78
CA PHE A 23 -6.39 -18.06 -5.91
C PHE A 23 -5.97 -19.34 -5.19
N LEU A 24 -6.91 -20.09 -4.62
CA LEU A 24 -6.64 -21.38 -3.98
C LEU A 24 -6.01 -22.38 -4.96
N LYS A 25 -6.43 -22.38 -6.23
CA LYS A 25 -5.87 -23.22 -7.30
C LYS A 25 -4.45 -22.78 -7.73
N GLN A 26 -4.05 -21.54 -7.44
CA GLN A 26 -2.68 -21.08 -7.72
C GLN A 26 -1.66 -21.52 -6.68
N ILE A 27 -2.10 -21.95 -5.48
CA ILE A 27 -1.18 -22.40 -4.44
C ILE A 27 -0.62 -23.78 -4.84
N PRO A 28 0.72 -23.96 -4.98
CA PRO A 28 1.32 -25.15 -5.59
C PRO A 28 0.92 -26.49 -4.93
N PHE A 29 0.75 -26.51 -3.61
CA PHE A 29 0.33 -27.69 -2.85
C PHE A 29 -1.16 -28.00 -3.04
N LEU A 30 -2.03 -26.99 -2.96
CA LEU A 30 -3.48 -27.14 -3.14
C LEU A 30 -3.85 -27.45 -4.59
N LYS A 31 -3.07 -26.97 -5.57
CA LYS A 31 -3.26 -27.26 -6.99
C LYS A 31 -3.22 -28.76 -7.31
N LYS A 32 -2.45 -29.55 -6.54
CA LYS A 32 -2.36 -31.01 -6.70
C LYS A 32 -3.54 -31.75 -6.08
N ILE A 33 -4.23 -31.13 -5.11
CA ILE A 33 -5.33 -31.74 -4.34
C ILE A 33 -6.69 -31.33 -4.91
N LEU A 34 -6.81 -30.13 -5.49
CA LEU A 34 -8.06 -29.57 -6.00
C LEU A 34 -8.27 -29.90 -7.50
N PRO A 35 -9.20 -30.82 -7.85
CA PRO A 35 -9.50 -31.16 -9.25
C PRO A 35 -10.16 -29.98 -9.99
N GLU A 36 -10.18 -30.04 -11.33
CA GLU A 36 -10.80 -28.98 -12.15
C GLU A 36 -12.32 -28.84 -11.90
N MET A 37 -12.96 -29.91 -11.44
CA MET A 37 -14.38 -29.98 -11.12
C MET A 37 -14.79 -29.15 -9.88
N VAL A 38 -13.85 -28.54 -9.14
CA VAL A 38 -14.16 -27.70 -7.95
C VAL A 38 -15.08 -26.52 -8.30
N TYR A 39 -15.04 -26.01 -9.54
CA TYR A 39 -15.99 -24.98 -10.01
C TYR A 39 -17.42 -25.49 -10.22
N GLN A 40 -17.63 -26.81 -10.25
CA GLN A 40 -18.94 -27.45 -10.45
C GLN A 40 -19.56 -27.93 -9.13
N VAL A 41 -18.75 -28.21 -8.10
CA VAL A 41 -19.22 -28.72 -6.81
C VAL A 41 -20.08 -27.69 -6.07
N LYS A 42 -21.36 -28.01 -5.89
CA LYS A 42 -22.34 -27.15 -5.20
C LYS A 42 -21.93 -26.81 -3.77
N GLY A 43 -21.35 -27.75 -3.02
CA GLY A 43 -20.89 -27.55 -1.65
C GLY A 43 -19.84 -26.44 -1.49
N PHE A 44 -18.81 -26.41 -2.36
CA PHE A 44 -17.79 -25.36 -2.35
C PHE A 44 -18.37 -23.98 -2.68
N LYS A 45 -19.36 -23.91 -3.58
CA LYS A 45 -20.06 -22.64 -3.87
C LYS A 45 -20.85 -22.14 -2.66
N ILE A 46 -21.53 -23.03 -1.95
CA ILE A 46 -22.27 -22.69 -0.72
C ILE A 46 -21.30 -22.18 0.35
N PHE A 47 -20.20 -22.90 0.60
CA PHE A 47 -19.17 -22.50 1.56
C PHE A 47 -18.54 -21.15 1.21
N ALA A 48 -18.12 -20.96 -0.04
CA ALA A 48 -17.51 -19.70 -0.47
C ALA A 48 -18.51 -18.53 -0.47
N ASN A 49 -19.80 -18.79 -0.73
CA ASN A 49 -20.84 -17.77 -0.60
C ASN A 49 -21.06 -17.39 0.86
N LEU A 50 -21.09 -18.36 1.79
CA LEU A 50 -21.15 -18.11 3.22
C LEU A 50 -19.95 -17.27 3.69
N LEU A 51 -18.74 -17.61 3.23
CA LEU A 51 -17.53 -16.83 3.51
C LEU A 51 -17.61 -15.41 2.93
N SER A 52 -18.14 -15.24 1.71
CA SER A 52 -18.33 -13.91 1.10
C SER A 52 -19.32 -13.06 1.90
N VAL A 53 -20.40 -13.65 2.40
CA VAL A 53 -21.39 -12.96 3.25
C VAL A 53 -20.78 -12.59 4.60
N LEU A 54 -20.11 -13.53 5.28
CA LEU A 54 -19.38 -13.24 6.53
C LEU A 54 -18.35 -12.13 6.32
N TRP A 55 -17.58 -12.19 5.24
CA TRP A 55 -16.61 -11.15 4.90
C TRP A 55 -17.27 -9.80 4.60
N GLU A 56 -18.42 -9.76 3.93
CA GLU A 56 -19.18 -8.52 3.71
C GLU A 56 -19.66 -7.92 5.05
N ILE A 57 -20.10 -8.74 6.01
CA ILE A 57 -20.48 -8.29 7.36
C ILE A 57 -19.25 -7.77 8.11
N VAL A 58 -18.21 -8.59 8.25
CA VAL A 58 -16.98 -8.23 8.96
C VAL A 58 -16.36 -6.96 8.37
N SER A 59 -16.22 -6.87 7.05
CA SER A 59 -15.66 -5.68 6.39
C SER A 59 -16.56 -4.45 6.51
N THR A 60 -17.87 -4.62 6.75
CA THR A 60 -18.78 -3.50 7.02
C THR A 60 -18.47 -2.84 8.36
N PHE A 61 -18.03 -3.59 9.38
CA PHE A 61 -17.71 -3.04 10.70
C PHE A 61 -16.21 -2.79 10.91
N LEU A 62 -15.35 -3.74 10.53
CA LEU A 62 -13.91 -3.74 10.83
C LEU A 62 -13.20 -2.47 10.41
N TRP A 63 -13.42 -2.00 9.17
CA TRP A 63 -12.76 -0.78 8.69
C TRP A 63 -13.25 0.49 9.39
N LYS A 64 -14.51 0.52 9.85
CA LYS A 64 -15.06 1.65 10.60
C LYS A 64 -14.56 1.64 12.04
N PHE A 65 -14.48 0.45 12.64
CA PHE A 65 -13.84 0.26 13.93
C PHE A 65 -12.40 0.78 13.91
N LEU A 66 -11.59 0.32 12.95
CA LEU A 66 -10.20 0.78 12.81
C LEU A 66 -10.11 2.28 12.54
N TYR A 67 -11.01 2.83 11.72
CA TYR A 67 -11.10 4.27 11.49
C TYR A 67 -11.35 5.05 12.77
N PHE A 68 -12.34 4.67 13.59
CA PHE A 68 -12.59 5.34 14.87
C PHE A 68 -11.48 5.11 15.88
N LEU A 69 -10.94 3.89 15.97
CA LEU A 69 -9.88 3.54 16.90
C LEU A 69 -8.61 4.37 16.63
N ILE A 70 -8.17 4.43 15.37
CA ILE A 70 -6.88 5.01 15.00
C ILE A 70 -7.03 6.52 14.73
N MET A 71 -7.94 6.90 13.84
CA MET A 71 -7.98 8.26 13.28
C MET A 71 -8.76 9.24 14.17
N VAL A 72 -9.82 8.79 14.84
CA VAL A 72 -10.70 9.67 15.62
C VAL A 72 -10.38 9.59 17.12
N GLY A 73 -10.68 8.46 17.74
CA GLY A 73 -10.53 8.22 19.18
C GLY A 73 -9.08 8.13 19.65
N GLY A 74 -8.21 7.49 18.87
CA GLY A 74 -6.78 7.33 19.16
C GLY A 74 -6.03 8.65 19.10
N MET A 75 -6.20 9.42 18.03
CA MET A 75 -5.60 10.77 17.93
C MET A 75 -6.12 11.71 19.01
N GLY A 76 -7.42 11.65 19.35
CA GLY A 76 -7.99 12.41 20.46
C GLY A 76 -7.43 12.07 21.85
N PHE A 77 -6.74 10.93 22.03
CA PHE A 77 -6.03 10.59 23.28
C PHE A 77 -4.63 11.20 23.35
N LEU A 78 -4.05 11.58 22.20
CA LEU A 78 -2.69 12.15 22.15
C LEU A 78 -2.67 13.60 22.62
N TYR A 79 -3.77 14.34 22.50
CA TYR A 79 -3.83 15.76 22.88
C TYR A 79 -4.08 15.92 24.38
N ASN A 80 -3.05 16.38 25.12
CA ASN A 80 -3.09 16.60 26.58
C ASN A 80 -3.34 18.05 27.01
N LYS A 81 -3.55 18.99 26.08
CA LYS A 81 -3.64 20.44 26.36
C LYS A 81 -4.99 20.91 26.96
N GLY A 82 -5.68 20.06 27.73
CA GLY A 82 -6.90 20.45 28.45
C GLY A 82 -8.15 20.74 27.60
N LEU A 83 -8.11 20.48 26.28
CA LEU A 83 -9.30 20.59 25.43
C LEU A 83 -10.36 19.57 25.85
N PRO A 84 -11.66 19.95 25.88
CA PRO A 84 -12.74 19.01 26.10
C PRO A 84 -12.71 17.86 25.08
N LYS A 85 -12.86 16.63 25.58
CA LYS A 85 -12.79 15.40 24.77
C LYS A 85 -13.88 15.36 23.69
N SER A 86 -15.08 15.89 23.98
CA SER A 86 -16.20 16.00 23.04
C SER A 86 -15.86 16.91 21.86
N MET A 87 -15.29 18.08 22.16
CA MET A 87 -14.88 19.10 21.20
C MET A 87 -13.84 18.58 20.21
N THR A 88 -12.79 17.92 20.71
CA THR A 88 -11.75 17.33 19.84
C THR A 88 -12.30 16.19 18.99
N PHE A 89 -13.17 15.35 19.55
CA PHE A 89 -13.79 14.25 18.80
C PHE A 89 -14.64 14.77 17.63
N LEU A 90 -15.54 15.73 17.88
CA LEU A 90 -16.41 16.28 16.85
C LEU A 90 -15.63 17.03 15.78
N HIS A 91 -14.62 17.82 16.18
CA HIS A 91 -13.72 18.52 15.26
C HIS A 91 -13.04 17.55 14.29
N ILE A 92 -12.36 16.53 14.81
CA ILE A 92 -11.64 15.53 13.98
C ILE A 92 -12.63 14.78 13.08
N LEU A 93 -13.75 14.32 13.64
CA LEU A 93 -14.74 13.56 12.88
C LEU A 93 -15.33 14.40 11.74
N LEU A 94 -15.57 15.69 11.95
CA LEU A 94 -16.14 16.60 10.95
C LEU A 94 -15.21 16.75 9.75
N PHE A 95 -13.95 17.11 9.98
CA PHE A 95 -12.97 17.27 8.90
C PHE A 95 -12.71 15.96 8.15
N LEU A 96 -12.60 14.83 8.88
CA LEU A 96 -12.46 13.52 8.25
C LEU A 96 -13.70 13.10 7.46
N THR A 97 -14.91 13.53 7.88
CA THR A 97 -16.15 13.33 7.11
C THR A 97 -16.10 14.07 5.79
N MET A 98 -15.64 15.33 5.78
CA MET A 98 -15.45 16.11 4.56
C MET A 98 -14.43 15.43 3.63
N ILE A 99 -13.28 15.00 4.15
CA ILE A 99 -12.27 14.25 3.38
C ILE A 99 -12.86 12.96 2.81
N GLY A 100 -13.59 12.20 3.63
CA GLY A 100 -14.24 10.96 3.23
C GLY A 100 -15.27 11.17 2.12
N SER A 101 -16.05 12.25 2.18
CA SER A 101 -17.02 12.59 1.14
C SER A 101 -16.37 12.93 -0.20
N LEU A 102 -15.22 13.62 -0.20
CA LEU A 102 -14.48 13.98 -1.43
C LEU A 102 -13.75 12.79 -2.06
N MET A 103 -13.13 11.95 -1.22
CA MET A 103 -12.25 10.87 -1.69
C MET A 103 -12.98 9.55 -1.98
N ASN A 104 -14.17 9.35 -1.41
CA ASN A 104 -14.81 8.02 -1.36
C ASN A 104 -16.27 8.03 -1.83
N THR A 105 -16.57 8.70 -2.95
CA THR A 105 -17.93 8.80 -3.50
C THR A 105 -18.47 7.46 -4.01
N ARG A 106 -17.62 6.53 -4.48
CA ARG A 106 -17.93 5.13 -4.91
C ARG A 106 -19.07 4.94 -5.93
N LEU A 107 -19.71 6.00 -6.42
CA LEU A 107 -20.87 5.90 -7.30
C LEU A 107 -20.51 5.17 -8.61
N PHE A 108 -19.43 5.61 -9.27
CA PHE A 108 -19.04 5.13 -10.60
C PHE A 108 -17.79 4.24 -10.64
N ASN A 109 -17.38 3.62 -9.53
CA ASN A 109 -16.18 2.78 -9.53
C ASN A 109 -16.27 1.66 -10.59
N PRO A 110 -15.32 1.54 -11.54
CA PRO A 110 -15.35 0.50 -12.55
C PRO A 110 -14.92 -0.85 -11.94
N THR A 111 -15.79 -1.85 -12.03
CA THR A 111 -15.52 -3.20 -11.51
C THR A 111 -15.98 -4.26 -12.51
N LYS A 112 -15.41 -5.48 -12.43
CA LYS A 112 -15.74 -6.57 -13.35
C LYS A 112 -17.21 -6.97 -13.27
N ASP A 113 -17.78 -7.04 -12.08
CA ASP A 113 -19.21 -7.33 -11.86
C ASP A 113 -20.12 -6.30 -12.55
N LYS A 114 -19.76 -5.01 -12.47
CA LYS A 114 -20.46 -3.91 -13.16
C LYS A 114 -20.39 -4.03 -14.68
N TYR A 115 -19.22 -4.39 -15.23
CA TYR A 115 -19.05 -4.63 -16.66
C TYR A 115 -20.01 -5.72 -17.16
N TYR A 116 -20.04 -6.86 -16.48
CA TYR A 116 -20.91 -7.96 -16.86
C TYR A 116 -22.38 -7.57 -16.74
N ALA A 117 -22.78 -6.91 -15.65
CA ALA A 117 -24.15 -6.46 -15.44
C ALA A 117 -24.63 -5.51 -16.54
N MET A 118 -23.90 -4.43 -16.79
CA MET A 118 -24.36 -3.34 -17.65
C MET A 118 -24.04 -3.56 -19.14
N ILE A 119 -22.89 -4.13 -19.47
CA ILE A 119 -22.46 -4.31 -20.86
C ILE A 119 -22.94 -5.65 -21.42
N LEU A 120 -22.68 -6.75 -20.72
CA LEU A 120 -22.97 -8.10 -21.24
C LEU A 120 -24.42 -8.51 -21.01
N MET A 121 -24.94 -8.33 -19.80
CA MET A 121 -26.34 -8.67 -19.45
C MET A 121 -27.32 -7.53 -19.72
N ARG A 122 -26.85 -6.39 -20.22
CA ARG A 122 -27.67 -5.22 -20.61
C ARG A 122 -28.64 -4.76 -19.51
N MET A 123 -28.26 -4.89 -18.24
CA MET A 123 -29.05 -4.39 -17.13
C MET A 123 -29.14 -2.86 -17.18
N ASP A 124 -30.25 -2.30 -16.68
CA ASP A 124 -30.41 -0.85 -16.61
C ASP A 124 -29.33 -0.22 -15.71
N ALA A 125 -28.53 0.68 -16.29
CA ALA A 125 -27.38 1.27 -15.61
C ALA A 125 -27.78 2.21 -14.48
N LYS A 126 -28.91 2.91 -14.61
CA LYS A 126 -29.43 3.82 -13.58
C LYS A 126 -29.90 3.03 -12.37
N GLU A 127 -30.79 2.06 -12.58
CA GLU A 127 -31.31 1.20 -11.51
C GLU A 127 -30.18 0.43 -10.82
N TYR A 128 -29.25 -0.16 -11.58
CA TYR A 128 -28.10 -0.88 -11.02
C TYR A 128 -27.23 0.04 -10.16
N THR A 129 -26.93 1.25 -10.64
CA THR A 129 -26.06 2.19 -9.92
C THR A 129 -26.73 2.69 -8.64
N LEU A 130 -28.01 3.08 -8.71
CA LEU A 130 -28.77 3.58 -7.56
C LEU A 130 -28.90 2.52 -6.47
N VAL A 131 -29.33 1.30 -6.83
CA VAL A 131 -29.53 0.20 -5.88
C VAL A 131 -28.23 -0.12 -5.12
N ASN A 132 -27.10 -0.22 -5.84
CA ASN A 132 -25.80 -0.47 -5.22
C ASN A 132 -25.29 0.71 -4.38
N TYR A 133 -25.59 1.93 -4.80
CA TYR A 133 -25.21 3.14 -4.07
C TYR A 133 -26.00 3.27 -2.75
N PHE A 134 -27.31 3.06 -2.77
CA PHE A 134 -28.13 3.01 -1.56
C PHE A 134 -27.70 1.89 -0.61
N TYR A 135 -27.40 0.70 -1.15
CA TYR A 135 -26.82 -0.38 -0.34
C TYR A 135 -25.47 0.03 0.29
N ALA A 136 -24.65 0.81 -0.42
CA ALA A 136 -23.39 1.32 0.13
C ALA A 136 -23.62 2.40 1.21
N LEU A 137 -24.60 3.29 1.05
CA LEU A 137 -24.98 4.29 2.06
C LEU A 137 -25.55 3.63 3.31
N LEU A 138 -26.43 2.63 3.16
CA LEU A 138 -26.97 1.87 4.28
C LEU A 138 -25.85 1.18 5.08
N LYS A 139 -24.86 0.60 4.41
CA LYS A 139 -23.66 0.04 5.06
C LYS A 139 -22.78 1.09 5.74
N ILE A 140 -22.81 2.34 5.30
CA ILE A 140 -22.16 3.44 6.01
C ILE A 140 -22.94 3.69 7.30
N VAL A 141 -24.25 3.93 7.23
CA VAL A 141 -25.06 4.21 8.42
C VAL A 141 -24.95 3.07 9.45
N ILE A 142 -25.28 1.84 9.05
CA ILE A 142 -25.22 0.66 9.94
C ILE A 142 -23.80 0.41 10.46
N GLY A 143 -22.80 0.54 9.59
CA GLY A 143 -21.40 0.26 9.94
C GLY A 143 -20.78 1.32 10.87
N PHE A 144 -21.23 2.57 10.82
CA PHE A 144 -20.74 3.66 11.67
C PHE A 144 -21.48 3.74 13.01
N LEU A 145 -22.77 3.40 13.04
CA LEU A 145 -23.65 3.53 14.21
C LEU A 145 -23.10 2.95 15.53
N PRO A 146 -22.64 1.67 15.61
CA PRO A 146 -22.13 1.15 16.88
C PRO A 146 -20.89 1.91 17.36
N PHE A 147 -20.07 2.43 16.45
CA PHE A 147 -18.83 3.12 16.78
C PHE A 147 -19.04 4.60 17.12
N THR A 148 -20.00 5.28 16.49
CA THR A 148 -20.37 6.65 16.90
C THR A 148 -20.97 6.64 18.31
N ILE A 149 -21.75 5.62 18.67
CA ILE A 149 -22.27 5.41 20.02
C ILE A 149 -21.11 5.09 20.98
N PHE A 150 -20.35 4.02 20.73
CA PHE A 150 -19.31 3.56 21.65
C PHE A 150 -18.23 4.62 21.90
N PHE A 151 -17.66 5.20 20.85
CA PHE A 151 -16.61 6.22 21.00
C PHE A 151 -17.18 7.59 21.38
N GLY A 152 -18.37 7.94 20.92
CA GLY A 152 -18.97 9.25 21.21
C GLY A 152 -19.39 9.39 22.68
N ILE A 153 -20.11 8.40 23.22
CA ILE A 153 -20.48 8.37 24.64
C ILE A 153 -19.22 8.39 25.52
N GLY A 154 -18.21 7.58 25.17
CA GLY A 154 -16.93 7.56 25.88
C GLY A 154 -16.16 8.89 25.87
N LYS A 155 -16.58 9.86 25.07
CA LYS A 155 -16.01 11.22 24.99
C LYS A 155 -16.98 12.30 25.48
N GLY A 156 -18.14 11.93 26.03
CA GLY A 156 -19.13 12.84 26.61
C GLY A 156 -20.18 13.39 25.63
N ILE A 157 -20.31 12.79 24.44
CA ILE A 157 -21.27 13.24 23.43
C ILE A 157 -22.66 12.66 23.74
N PRO A 158 -23.74 13.45 23.64
CA PRO A 158 -25.07 12.98 23.95
C PRO A 158 -25.56 11.93 22.94
N LEU A 159 -26.33 10.95 23.44
CA LEU A 159 -26.78 9.79 22.65
C LEU A 159 -27.53 10.17 21.36
N TRP A 160 -28.39 11.18 21.42
CA TRP A 160 -29.16 11.64 20.26
C TRP A 160 -28.25 12.07 19.11
N LEU A 161 -27.13 12.73 19.42
CA LEU A 161 -26.16 13.18 18.42
C LEU A 161 -25.35 11.99 17.89
N CYS A 162 -24.95 11.05 18.76
CA CYS A 162 -24.30 9.81 18.35
C CYS A 162 -25.12 8.98 17.35
N LEU A 163 -26.44 8.98 17.49
CA LEU A 163 -27.38 8.33 16.58
C LEU A 163 -27.51 9.09 15.24
N LEU A 164 -27.43 10.42 15.25
CA LEU A 164 -27.54 11.25 14.05
C LEU A 164 -26.24 11.31 13.22
N LEU A 165 -25.06 11.25 13.85
CA LEU A 165 -23.77 11.39 13.18
C LEU A 165 -23.59 10.48 11.94
N PRO A 166 -23.95 9.17 11.95
CA PRO A 166 -23.89 8.33 10.76
C PRO A 166 -24.74 8.84 9.59
N PHE A 167 -25.91 9.43 9.88
CA PHE A 167 -26.78 10.03 8.87
C PHE A 167 -26.18 11.33 8.33
N CYS A 168 -25.56 12.15 9.18
CA CYS A 168 -24.84 13.34 8.73
C CYS A 168 -23.67 12.98 7.80
N ILE A 169 -22.92 11.92 8.11
CA ILE A 169 -21.83 11.39 7.27
C ILE A 169 -22.38 10.94 5.90
N ALA A 170 -23.50 10.21 5.89
CA ALA A 170 -24.17 9.81 4.65
C ALA A 170 -24.70 11.02 3.86
N GLY A 171 -25.27 12.01 4.54
CA GLY A 171 -25.77 13.25 3.96
C GLY A 171 -24.68 14.08 3.30
N MET A 172 -23.53 14.25 3.95
CA MET A 172 -22.37 14.92 3.36
C MET A 172 -21.82 14.18 2.13
N LYS A 173 -21.86 12.85 2.15
CA LYS A 173 -21.48 12.07 0.97
C LYS A 173 -22.45 12.25 -0.20
N LEU A 174 -23.74 12.33 0.10
CA LEU A 174 -24.79 12.60 -0.89
C LEU A 174 -24.65 14.00 -1.50
N SER A 175 -24.39 15.02 -0.69
CA SER A 175 -24.21 16.39 -1.17
C SER A 175 -23.01 16.51 -2.12
N VAL A 176 -21.85 15.94 -1.76
CA VAL A 176 -20.67 15.92 -2.65
C VAL A 176 -20.94 15.12 -3.93
N THR A 177 -21.65 14.00 -3.83
CA THR A 177 -22.03 13.20 -5.01
C THR A 177 -22.92 14.00 -5.96
N ALA A 178 -23.87 14.78 -5.42
CA ALA A 178 -24.71 15.66 -6.22
C ALA A 178 -23.93 16.80 -6.89
N LEU A 179 -22.93 17.37 -6.22
CA LEU A 179 -22.04 18.36 -6.82
C LEU A 179 -21.27 17.77 -8.02
N ILE A 180 -20.73 16.56 -7.87
CA ILE A 180 -20.04 15.87 -8.97
C ILE A 180 -20.97 15.60 -10.15
N LEU A 181 -22.18 15.12 -9.89
CA LEU A 181 -23.19 14.88 -10.93
C LEU A 181 -23.59 16.18 -11.64
N SER A 182 -23.78 17.27 -10.88
CA SER A 182 -24.08 18.58 -11.47
C SER A 182 -22.93 19.14 -12.29
N GLU A 183 -21.68 18.93 -11.87
CA GLU A 183 -20.51 19.34 -12.63
C GLU A 183 -20.38 18.54 -13.93
N TYR A 184 -20.70 17.25 -13.89
CA TYR A 184 -20.74 16.40 -15.09
C TYR A 184 -21.78 16.88 -16.10
N GLU A 185 -23.02 17.17 -15.67
CA GLU A 185 -24.04 17.73 -16.58
C GLU A 185 -23.62 19.05 -17.23
N LYS A 186 -22.93 19.92 -16.48
CA LYS A 186 -22.47 21.22 -16.98
C LYS A 186 -21.30 21.14 -17.97
N LYS A 187 -20.39 20.19 -17.77
CA LYS A 187 -19.15 20.06 -18.56
C LYS A 187 -19.20 18.98 -19.63
N GLY A 188 -20.20 18.09 -19.57
CA GLY A 188 -20.34 16.95 -20.47
C GLY A 188 -19.13 16.00 -20.42
N TYR A 189 -18.83 15.38 -21.56
CA TYR A 189 -17.80 14.35 -21.73
C TYR A 189 -16.34 14.83 -21.52
N ASP A 190 -16.10 16.13 -21.32
CA ASP A 190 -14.76 16.68 -21.02
C ASP A 190 -14.43 16.66 -19.51
N TYR A 191 -15.14 15.82 -18.75
CA TYR A 191 -14.87 15.61 -17.33
C TYR A 191 -13.53 14.89 -17.12
N ASN A 192 -12.48 15.67 -16.88
CA ASN A 192 -11.16 15.14 -16.56
C ASN A 192 -11.07 14.70 -15.09
N GLU A 193 -11.36 13.41 -14.85
CA GLU A 193 -11.25 12.75 -13.53
C GLU A 193 -9.92 13.04 -12.82
N ASN A 194 -8.81 13.12 -13.57
CA ASN A 194 -7.49 13.37 -13.00
C ASN A 194 -7.35 14.80 -12.43
N LYS A 195 -8.00 15.79 -13.04
CA LYS A 195 -7.98 17.18 -12.57
C LYS A 195 -8.84 17.34 -11.31
N PHE A 196 -10.03 16.73 -11.29
CA PHE A 196 -10.89 16.69 -10.10
C PHE A 196 -10.18 15.97 -8.94
N PHE A 197 -9.59 14.80 -9.20
CA PHE A 197 -8.86 14.04 -8.20
C PHE A 197 -7.67 14.81 -7.64
N LYS A 198 -6.88 15.50 -8.48
CA LYS A 198 -5.76 16.34 -8.02
C LYS A 198 -6.23 17.47 -7.10
N ASN A 199 -7.30 18.17 -7.46
CA ASN A 199 -7.84 19.26 -6.62
C ASN A 199 -8.41 18.72 -5.30
N ALA A 200 -9.13 17.60 -5.36
CA ALA A 200 -9.66 16.94 -4.19
C ALA A 200 -8.54 16.43 -3.26
N MET A 201 -7.38 16.01 -3.78
CA MET A 201 -6.20 15.66 -2.98
C MET A 201 -5.59 16.87 -2.27
N ILE A 202 -5.49 18.02 -2.93
CA ILE A 202 -4.99 19.26 -2.30
C ILE A 202 -5.92 19.67 -1.15
N GLY A 203 -7.23 19.69 -1.41
CA GLY A 203 -8.25 19.97 -0.38
C GLY A 203 -8.19 18.97 0.77
N ALA A 204 -8.09 17.67 0.48
CA ALA A 204 -7.96 16.64 1.52
C ALA A 204 -6.72 16.83 2.40
N THR A 205 -5.58 17.19 1.80
CA THR A 205 -4.32 17.42 2.55
C THR A 205 -4.47 18.59 3.53
N LEU A 206 -5.08 19.68 3.07
CA LEU A 206 -5.35 20.86 3.88
C LEU A 206 -6.36 20.57 5.00
N LEU A 207 -7.43 19.81 4.72
CA LEU A 207 -8.38 19.37 5.73
C LEU A 207 -7.75 18.44 6.78
N VAL A 208 -6.80 17.58 6.39
CA VAL A 208 -6.03 16.74 7.35
C VAL A 208 -5.18 17.61 8.27
N ALA A 209 -4.52 18.64 7.71
CA ALA A 209 -3.74 19.59 8.49
C ALA A 209 -4.62 20.33 9.51
N PHE A 210 -5.85 20.74 9.15
CA PHE A 210 -6.78 21.35 10.09
C PHE A 210 -7.38 20.36 11.10
N ALA A 211 -7.67 19.13 10.68
CA ALA A 211 -8.22 18.09 11.55
C ALA A 211 -7.30 17.80 12.74
N TYR A 212 -5.98 17.70 12.51
CA TYR A 212 -5.01 17.29 13.52
C TYR A 212 -4.08 18.40 14.02
N GLY A 213 -3.80 19.40 13.18
CA GLY A 213 -2.90 20.51 13.52
C GLY A 213 -3.52 21.50 14.49
N LEU A 214 -4.81 21.84 14.32
CA LEU A 214 -5.49 22.75 15.24
C LEU A 214 -5.57 22.17 16.66
N PRO A 215 -6.03 20.92 16.88
CA PRO A 215 -6.04 20.33 18.23
C PRO A 215 -4.65 20.25 18.87
N MET A 216 -3.59 20.07 18.08
CA MET A 216 -2.20 20.12 18.57
C MET A 216 -1.82 21.50 19.13
N MET A 217 -2.34 22.57 18.53
CA MET A 217 -2.15 23.94 19.00
C MET A 217 -3.04 24.27 20.20
N GLY A 218 -3.94 23.37 20.61
CA GLY A 218 -4.90 23.63 21.68
C GLY A 218 -6.16 24.36 21.20
N VAL A 219 -6.42 24.39 19.88
CA VAL A 219 -7.59 25.01 19.28
C VAL A 219 -8.45 23.92 18.64
N ALA A 220 -9.74 23.90 18.93
CA ALA A 220 -10.70 23.06 18.23
C ALA A 220 -11.94 23.89 17.91
N LEU A 221 -12.80 23.40 17.03
CA LEU A 221 -14.11 24.02 16.81
C LEU A 221 -14.98 23.83 18.06
N PRO A 222 -15.65 24.89 18.55
CA PRO A 222 -16.64 24.77 19.62
C PRO A 222 -17.66 23.67 19.33
N GLU A 223 -18.08 22.97 20.37
CA GLU A 223 -19.00 21.83 20.26
C GLU A 223 -20.29 22.23 19.54
N VAL A 224 -20.88 23.38 19.92
CA VAL A 224 -22.10 23.92 19.30
C VAL A 224 -21.93 24.13 17.79
N ILE A 225 -20.81 24.72 17.35
CA ILE A 225 -20.54 24.96 15.93
C ILE A 225 -20.39 23.64 15.17
N SER A 226 -19.67 22.67 15.75
CA SER A 226 -19.49 21.35 15.14
C SER A 226 -20.83 20.62 14.98
N ILE A 227 -21.71 20.71 15.98
CA ILE A 227 -23.07 20.13 15.93
C ILE A 227 -23.87 20.74 14.79
N TRP A 228 -23.92 22.08 14.70
CA TRP A 228 -24.64 22.75 13.62
C TRP A 228 -24.12 22.38 12.24
N LEU A 229 -22.80 22.31 12.06
CA LEU A 229 -22.19 21.89 10.78
C LEU A 229 -22.58 20.46 10.41
N PHE A 230 -22.62 19.54 11.38
CA PHE A 230 -23.12 18.18 11.12
C PHE A 230 -24.62 18.14 10.81
N LEU A 231 -25.44 18.93 11.51
CA LEU A 231 -26.89 18.94 11.27
C LEU A 231 -27.23 19.50 9.88
N ILE A 232 -26.49 20.50 9.39
CA ILE A 232 -26.62 21.03 8.03
C ILE A 232 -26.35 19.96 6.95
N CYS A 233 -25.56 18.92 7.25
CA CYS A 233 -25.34 17.82 6.30
C CYS A 233 -26.62 17.03 5.97
N LEU A 234 -27.63 17.03 6.84
CA LEU A 234 -28.90 16.33 6.61
C LEU A 234 -29.73 16.99 5.49
N PRO A 235 -30.11 18.29 5.56
CA PRO A 235 -30.85 18.93 4.48
C PRO A 235 -30.04 18.97 3.18
N LEU A 236 -28.72 19.19 3.24
CA LEU A 236 -27.85 19.09 2.06
C LEU A 236 -27.85 17.68 1.45
N GLY A 237 -27.89 16.65 2.29
CA GLY A 237 -28.03 15.26 1.87
C GLY A 237 -29.36 15.00 1.16
N MET A 238 -30.46 15.60 1.63
CA MET A 238 -31.78 15.50 1.00
C MET A 238 -31.80 16.15 -0.39
N ILE A 239 -31.23 17.35 -0.52
CA ILE A 239 -31.04 18.00 -1.84
C ILE A 239 -30.18 17.10 -2.74
N GLY A 240 -29.13 16.51 -2.18
CA GLY A 240 -28.26 15.59 -2.90
C GLY A 240 -28.98 14.32 -3.40
N LEU A 241 -29.91 13.79 -2.59
CA LEU A 241 -30.76 12.66 -3.00
C LEU A 241 -31.63 13.00 -4.20
N ILE A 242 -32.26 14.17 -4.20
CA ILE A 242 -33.08 14.63 -5.34
C ILE A 242 -32.23 14.62 -6.60
N LYS A 243 -31.01 15.19 -6.55
CA LYS A 243 -30.10 15.23 -7.70
C LYS A 243 -29.68 13.84 -8.18
N VAL A 244 -29.40 12.92 -7.26
CA VAL A 244 -29.06 11.53 -7.57
C VAL A 244 -30.22 10.82 -8.30
N PHE A 245 -31.48 11.09 -7.95
CA PHE A 245 -32.61 10.50 -8.66
C PHE A 245 -32.90 11.15 -10.02
N THR A 246 -32.71 12.47 -10.13
CA THR A 246 -33.00 13.22 -11.36
C THR A 246 -31.93 13.08 -12.45
N PHE A 247 -30.70 12.71 -12.08
CA PHE A 247 -29.62 12.47 -13.06
C PHE A 247 -29.98 11.35 -14.04
N GLN A 248 -29.80 11.61 -15.35
CA GLN A 248 -30.20 10.69 -16.43
C GLN A 248 -29.02 9.99 -17.11
N ASP A 249 -27.83 10.59 -17.13
CA ASP A 249 -26.68 10.10 -17.90
C ASP A 249 -25.90 8.97 -17.22
N TYR A 250 -26.54 8.21 -16.33
CA TYR A 250 -25.94 7.06 -15.65
C TYR A 250 -25.35 6.02 -16.61
N ARG A 251 -25.98 5.82 -17.77
CA ARG A 251 -25.51 4.86 -18.77
C ARG A 251 -24.24 5.34 -19.46
N ALA A 252 -24.20 6.60 -19.89
CA ALA A 252 -23.05 7.18 -20.60
C ALA A 252 -21.79 7.14 -19.72
N VAL A 253 -21.90 7.62 -18.47
CA VAL A 253 -20.80 7.63 -17.50
C VAL A 253 -20.26 6.23 -17.24
N ASN A 254 -21.15 5.26 -16.97
CA ASN A 254 -20.72 3.89 -16.69
C ASN A 254 -20.07 3.22 -17.90
N GLN A 255 -20.57 3.44 -19.13
CA GLN A 255 -19.97 2.86 -20.34
C GLN A 255 -18.57 3.40 -20.61
N GLU A 256 -18.38 4.72 -20.46
CA GLU A 256 -17.08 5.35 -20.63
C GLU A 256 -16.04 4.77 -19.65
N LEU A 257 -16.39 4.68 -18.36
CA LEU A 257 -15.46 4.18 -17.33
C LEU A 257 -15.18 2.68 -17.45
N LEU A 258 -16.20 1.90 -17.82
CA LEU A 258 -16.05 0.45 -18.00
C LEU A 258 -15.26 0.10 -19.27
N SER A 259 -15.38 0.88 -20.35
CA SER A 259 -14.59 0.64 -21.58
C SER A 259 -13.10 0.90 -21.38
N LYS A 260 -12.74 1.94 -20.60
CA LYS A 260 -11.35 2.20 -20.17
C LYS A 260 -10.78 1.07 -19.31
N MET A 261 -11.60 0.37 -18.53
CA MET A 261 -11.16 -0.79 -17.73
C MET A 261 -10.78 -2.00 -18.60
N VAL A 262 -11.57 -2.30 -19.64
CA VAL A 262 -11.30 -3.45 -20.54
C VAL A 262 -9.98 -3.30 -21.26
N THR A 263 -9.67 -2.09 -21.76
CA THR A 263 -8.41 -1.78 -22.42
C THR A 263 -7.19 -1.92 -21.49
N GLN A 264 -7.38 -1.79 -20.17
CA GLN A 264 -6.35 -2.01 -19.16
C GLN A 264 -6.23 -3.48 -18.69
N MET A 265 -7.27 -4.30 -18.88
CA MET A 265 -7.30 -5.68 -18.39
C MET A 265 -6.74 -6.73 -19.36
N ASP A 266 -6.56 -6.40 -20.64
CA ASP A 266 -5.91 -7.32 -21.57
C ASP A 266 -4.44 -7.49 -21.16
N SER A 267 -4.06 -8.70 -20.76
CA SER A 267 -2.69 -9.05 -20.33
C SER A 267 -1.62 -8.68 -21.34
N LYS A 268 -1.89 -8.80 -22.65
CA LYS A 268 -0.96 -8.41 -23.71
C LYS A 268 -0.88 -6.89 -23.86
N ALA A 269 -2.00 -6.20 -23.72
CA ALA A 269 -2.04 -4.74 -23.69
C ALA A 269 -1.36 -4.18 -22.43
N MET A 270 -1.55 -4.79 -21.26
CA MET A 270 -0.94 -4.39 -20.00
C MET A 270 0.57 -4.63 -20.00
N ALA A 271 1.05 -5.77 -20.53
CA ALA A 271 2.48 -6.02 -20.71
C ALA A 271 3.11 -5.01 -21.69
N LYS A 272 2.44 -4.71 -22.81
CA LYS A 272 2.85 -3.65 -23.74
C LYS A 272 2.81 -2.26 -23.10
N LEU A 273 1.83 -1.97 -22.26
CA LEU A 273 1.69 -0.70 -21.55
C LEU A 273 2.79 -0.55 -20.50
N ILE A 274 3.09 -1.58 -19.71
CA ILE A 274 4.20 -1.58 -18.75
C ILE A 274 5.52 -1.39 -19.48
N LYS A 275 5.73 -2.08 -20.61
CA LYS A 275 6.92 -1.89 -21.46
C LYS A 275 7.00 -0.45 -21.99
N LYS A 276 5.91 0.08 -22.55
CA LYS A 276 5.83 1.46 -23.09
C LYS A 276 5.97 2.53 -22.00
N GLU A 277 5.47 2.28 -20.80
CA GLU A 277 5.61 3.18 -19.65
C GLU A 277 7.03 3.13 -19.06
N ASN A 278 7.67 1.96 -19.11
CA ASN A 278 9.10 1.83 -18.79
C ASN A 278 9.95 2.56 -19.83
N GLU A 279 9.66 2.40 -21.12
CA GLU A 279 10.31 3.13 -22.23
C GLU A 279 10.19 4.66 -22.03
N LYS A 280 9.02 5.17 -21.66
CA LYS A 280 8.82 6.60 -21.32
C LYS A 280 9.63 7.10 -20.11
N LYS A 281 10.10 6.19 -19.25
CA LYS A 281 10.94 6.50 -18.07
C LYS A 281 12.43 6.35 -18.35
N ILE A 282 12.80 5.87 -19.55
CA ILE A 282 14.18 5.82 -20.04
C ILE A 282 14.59 7.26 -20.39
N SER A 283 15.79 7.66 -19.96
CA SER A 283 16.37 8.91 -20.46
C SER A 283 16.65 8.79 -21.95
N ALA A 284 16.03 9.65 -22.76
CA ALA A 284 16.31 9.77 -24.21
C ALA A 284 17.60 10.57 -24.48
N ASP A 285 18.26 11.04 -23.42
CA ASP A 285 19.46 11.85 -23.51
C ASP A 285 20.65 11.01 -23.99
N THR A 286 21.13 11.31 -25.20
CA THR A 286 22.31 10.68 -25.82
C THR A 286 23.62 11.29 -25.35
N SER A 287 23.58 12.39 -24.58
CA SER A 287 24.77 13.08 -24.05
C SER A 287 25.34 12.46 -22.75
N ILE A 288 24.87 11.26 -22.37
CA ILE A 288 25.34 10.60 -21.16
C ILE A 288 26.76 10.07 -21.36
N HIS A 289 27.75 10.86 -20.99
CA HIS A 289 29.16 10.48 -20.98
C HIS A 289 29.52 9.66 -19.73
N SER A 290 30.43 8.68 -19.89
CA SER A 290 31.08 7.94 -18.81
C SER A 290 32.55 7.76 -19.17
N HIS A 291 33.41 7.93 -18.16
CA HIS A 291 34.86 7.74 -18.27
C HIS A 291 35.31 6.32 -17.84
N ARG A 292 34.35 5.43 -17.55
CA ARG A 292 34.62 4.04 -17.13
C ARG A 292 34.85 3.15 -18.34
N ILE A 293 35.45 1.98 -18.14
CA ILE A 293 35.78 1.01 -19.20
C ILE A 293 35.17 -0.36 -18.87
N GLY A 294 34.73 -1.11 -19.90
CA GLY A 294 34.27 -2.50 -19.78
C GLY A 294 32.95 -2.65 -19.01
N PHE A 295 32.88 -3.60 -18.08
CA PHE A 295 31.64 -3.85 -17.31
C PHE A 295 31.21 -2.68 -16.42
N GLU A 296 32.15 -1.86 -15.94
CA GLU A 296 31.80 -0.67 -15.17
C GLU A 296 31.11 0.37 -16.04
N TYR A 297 31.56 0.56 -17.28
CA TYR A 297 30.93 1.44 -18.26
C TYR A 297 29.49 1.02 -18.55
N LEU A 298 29.30 -0.26 -18.88
CA LEU A 298 27.98 -0.81 -19.21
C LEU A 298 27.00 -0.65 -18.04
N ASN A 299 27.44 -0.97 -16.83
CA ASN A 299 26.61 -0.84 -15.65
C ASN A 299 26.31 0.63 -15.31
N GLU A 300 27.29 1.54 -15.43
CA GLU A 300 27.08 2.96 -15.17
C GLU A 300 26.06 3.58 -16.13
N LEU A 301 26.17 3.28 -17.44
CA LEU A 301 25.19 3.71 -18.43
C LEU A 301 23.79 3.18 -18.12
N PHE A 302 23.68 1.90 -17.74
CA PHE A 302 22.41 1.29 -17.33
C PHE A 302 21.79 2.05 -16.14
N ILE A 303 22.58 2.31 -15.09
CA ILE A 303 22.10 3.02 -13.89
C ILE A 303 21.69 4.46 -14.23
N LYS A 304 22.47 5.19 -15.04
CA LYS A 304 22.14 6.56 -15.45
C LYS A 304 20.85 6.59 -16.26
N ARG A 305 20.71 5.70 -17.25
CA ARG A 305 19.55 5.60 -18.15
C ARG A 305 18.26 5.19 -17.42
N HIS A 306 18.35 4.33 -16.41
CA HIS A 306 17.20 3.82 -15.65
C HIS A 306 17.09 4.37 -14.22
N LYS A 307 17.82 5.45 -13.91
CA LYS A 307 17.85 6.08 -12.57
C LYS A 307 16.45 6.35 -12.03
N LYS A 308 15.54 6.85 -12.87
CA LYS A 308 14.15 7.14 -12.46
C LYS A 308 13.40 5.88 -12.01
N ILE A 309 13.53 4.76 -12.73
CA ILE A 309 12.83 3.51 -12.38
C ILE A 309 13.42 2.90 -11.10
N LEU A 310 14.75 2.91 -10.98
CA LEU A 310 15.47 2.35 -9.83
C LEU A 310 15.25 3.17 -8.55
N TRP A 311 15.38 4.50 -8.62
CA TRP A 311 15.35 5.38 -7.45
C TRP A 311 13.95 5.81 -7.02
N ASN A 312 12.96 5.88 -7.93
CA ASN A 312 11.63 6.39 -7.55
C ASN A 312 10.95 5.50 -6.51
N SER A 313 11.13 4.17 -6.59
CA SER A 313 10.60 3.26 -5.57
C SER A 313 11.28 3.49 -4.21
N THR A 314 12.60 3.67 -4.21
CA THR A 314 13.39 3.93 -3.00
C THR A 314 13.02 5.26 -2.37
N LYS A 315 12.90 6.33 -3.17
CA LYS A 315 12.48 7.65 -2.69
C LYS A 315 11.13 7.60 -1.98
N LYS A 316 10.13 6.94 -2.57
CA LYS A 316 8.79 6.78 -1.95
C LYS A 316 8.86 6.09 -0.59
N VAL A 317 9.64 5.01 -0.50
CA VAL A 317 9.88 4.29 0.74
C VAL A 317 10.59 5.17 1.77
N SER A 318 11.65 5.87 1.36
CA SER A 318 12.40 6.80 2.20
C SER A 318 11.51 7.90 2.77
N TYR A 319 10.65 8.52 1.95
CA TYR A 319 9.66 9.49 2.42
C TYR A 319 8.67 8.87 3.43
N GLY A 320 8.23 7.63 3.19
CA GLY A 320 7.40 6.89 4.15
C GLY A 320 8.10 6.66 5.49
N CYS A 321 9.39 6.29 5.48
CA CYS A 321 10.19 6.13 6.70
C CYS A 321 10.33 7.46 7.46
N ILE A 322 10.64 8.56 6.76
CA ILE A 322 10.74 9.90 7.38
C ILE A 322 9.43 10.29 8.05
N LEU A 323 8.30 10.09 7.34
CA LEU A 323 6.97 10.39 7.87
C LEU A 323 6.65 9.55 9.11
N PHE A 324 7.02 8.27 9.11
CA PHE A 324 6.84 7.38 10.26
C PHE A 324 7.68 7.81 11.48
N ILE A 325 8.95 8.17 11.27
CA ILE A 325 9.83 8.70 12.31
C ILE A 325 9.24 10.00 12.88
N PHE A 326 8.80 10.91 12.01
CA PHE A 326 8.16 12.16 12.42
C PHE A 326 6.89 11.91 13.24
N ALA A 327 6.05 10.97 12.84
CA ALA A 327 4.85 10.59 13.59
C ALA A 327 5.20 10.05 15.00
N ILE A 328 6.25 9.23 15.13
CA ILE A 328 6.74 8.76 16.43
C ILE A 328 7.22 9.94 17.31
N LEU A 329 8.04 10.83 16.75
CA LEU A 329 8.52 12.01 17.46
C LEU A 329 7.37 12.92 17.90
N MET A 330 6.37 13.09 17.05
CA MET A 330 5.15 13.84 17.36
C MET A 330 4.38 13.21 18.53
N VAL A 331 4.24 11.88 18.57
CA VAL A 331 3.63 11.18 19.71
C VAL A 331 4.41 11.42 20.99
N ILE A 332 5.75 11.34 20.95
CA ILE A 332 6.61 11.60 22.13
C ILE A 332 6.48 13.05 22.60
N PHE A 333 6.38 13.99 21.66
CA PHE A 333 6.20 15.41 21.96
C PHE A 333 4.83 15.70 22.62
N LEU A 334 3.77 15.08 22.11
CA LEU A 334 2.41 15.25 22.63
C LEU A 334 2.19 14.52 23.97
N ARG A 335 2.85 13.38 24.17
CA ARG A 335 2.71 12.52 25.36
C ARG A 335 4.09 12.11 25.89
N PRO A 336 4.78 13.02 26.62
CA PRO A 336 6.09 12.73 27.19
C PRO A 336 6.05 11.56 28.18
N ASP A 337 4.91 11.28 28.81
CA ASP A 337 4.70 10.14 29.73
C ASP A 337 4.93 8.77 29.05
N LEU A 338 4.85 8.70 27.72
CA LEU A 338 5.03 7.45 26.97
C LEU A 338 6.51 7.14 26.68
N LYS A 339 7.43 8.07 26.92
CA LYS A 339 8.88 7.89 26.74
C LYS A 339 9.41 6.55 27.29
N PRO A 340 9.18 6.17 28.57
CA PRO A 340 9.71 4.91 29.11
C PRO A 340 9.11 3.67 28.43
N THR A 341 7.81 3.69 28.10
CA THR A 341 7.15 2.60 27.39
C THR A 341 7.70 2.44 25.98
N MET A 342 7.88 3.55 25.25
CA MET A 342 8.43 3.54 23.90
C MET A 342 9.89 3.07 23.88
N TYR A 343 10.70 3.51 24.86
CA TYR A 343 12.06 3.00 25.04
C TYR A 343 12.09 1.47 25.15
N ARG A 344 11.26 0.92 26.06
CA ARG A 344 11.16 -0.52 26.30
C ARG A 344 10.74 -1.25 25.03
N VAL A 345 9.74 -0.73 24.30
CA VAL A 345 9.25 -1.35 23.06
C VAL A 345 10.34 -1.39 21.98
N ILE A 346 11.07 -0.30 21.78
CA ILE A 346 12.14 -0.23 20.77
C ILE A 346 13.28 -1.19 21.14
N MET A 347 13.72 -1.17 22.41
CA MET A 347 14.82 -2.04 22.87
C MET A 347 14.44 -3.53 22.84
N THR A 348 13.21 -3.89 23.23
CA THR A 348 12.77 -5.29 23.28
C THR A 348 12.54 -5.87 21.90
N ASN A 349 12.11 -5.06 20.93
CA ASN A 349 11.75 -5.51 19.59
C ASN A 349 12.81 -5.15 18.54
N PHE A 350 14.06 -4.87 18.94
CA PHE A 350 15.10 -4.44 18.01
C PHE A 350 15.34 -5.45 16.87
N SER A 351 15.30 -6.76 17.17
CA SER A 351 15.44 -7.83 16.19
C SER A 351 14.35 -7.84 15.10
N SER A 352 13.20 -7.20 15.35
CA SER A 352 12.14 -7.04 14.34
C SER A 352 12.56 -6.19 13.14
N LEU A 353 13.63 -5.40 13.26
CA LEU A 353 14.17 -4.60 12.16
C LEU A 353 14.63 -5.46 10.97
N VAL A 354 14.97 -6.73 11.18
CA VAL A 354 15.27 -7.67 10.08
C VAL A 354 14.06 -7.82 9.16
N LEU A 355 12.86 -8.00 9.74
CA LEU A 355 11.63 -8.11 8.97
C LEU A 355 11.26 -6.79 8.28
N VAL A 356 11.43 -5.66 8.98
CA VAL A 356 11.20 -4.32 8.41
C VAL A 356 12.10 -4.10 7.19
N MET A 357 13.39 -4.41 7.31
CA MET A 357 14.36 -4.28 6.23
C MET A 357 14.10 -5.25 5.09
N TYR A 358 13.65 -6.48 5.35
CA TYR A 358 13.20 -7.41 4.32
C TYR A 358 12.08 -6.80 3.47
N SER A 359 11.05 -6.24 4.10
CA SER A 359 9.89 -5.64 3.42
C SER A 359 10.24 -4.37 2.65
N ILE A 360 11.24 -3.63 3.12
CA ILE A 360 11.65 -2.35 2.56
C ILE A 360 12.69 -2.51 1.44
N ASN A 361 13.45 -3.59 1.42
CA ASN A 361 14.50 -3.84 0.44
C ASN A 361 13.98 -3.84 -1.01
N ARG A 362 14.77 -3.31 -1.96
CA ARG A 362 14.41 -3.20 -3.39
C ARG A 362 15.07 -4.23 -4.29
N GLY A 363 15.69 -5.28 -3.74
CA GLY A 363 16.50 -6.24 -4.48
C GLY A 363 15.74 -7.05 -5.54
N ALA A 364 14.52 -7.51 -5.23
CA ALA A 364 13.67 -8.18 -6.21
C ALA A 364 13.36 -7.27 -7.42
N ARG A 365 12.95 -6.01 -7.14
CA ARG A 365 12.65 -5.02 -8.19
C ARG A 365 13.90 -4.65 -9.00
N PHE A 366 15.03 -4.48 -8.34
CA PHE A 366 16.30 -4.15 -8.99
C PHE A 366 16.74 -5.25 -9.97
N THR A 367 16.72 -6.51 -9.53
CA THR A 367 17.08 -7.66 -10.37
C THR A 367 16.11 -7.87 -11.52
N GLN A 368 14.82 -7.57 -11.33
CA GLN A 368 13.83 -7.56 -12.41
C GLN A 368 14.16 -6.53 -13.49
N VAL A 369 14.48 -5.30 -13.09
CA VAL A 369 14.84 -4.22 -14.03
C VAL A 369 16.14 -4.56 -14.76
N LEU A 370 17.14 -5.12 -14.06
CA LEU A 370 18.37 -5.62 -14.69
C LEU A 370 18.08 -6.66 -15.76
N PHE A 371 17.24 -7.63 -15.46
CA PHE A 371 16.88 -8.66 -16.42
C PHE A 371 16.16 -8.09 -17.64
N MET A 372 15.06 -7.36 -17.41
CA MET A 372 14.19 -6.85 -18.48
C MET A 372 14.88 -5.91 -19.45
N ASN A 373 15.84 -5.11 -18.98
CA ASN A 373 16.41 -4.00 -19.77
C ASN A 373 17.89 -4.19 -20.13
N CYS A 374 18.57 -5.19 -19.58
CA CYS A 374 20.00 -5.42 -19.82
C CYS A 374 20.33 -6.90 -20.02
N ASP A 375 20.08 -7.75 -19.03
CA ASP A 375 20.59 -9.12 -19.06
C ASP A 375 19.84 -10.02 -20.05
N HIS A 376 18.56 -9.76 -20.33
CA HIS A 376 17.80 -10.54 -21.31
C HIS A 376 18.53 -10.63 -22.66
N SER A 377 19.15 -9.54 -23.12
CA SER A 377 19.86 -9.50 -24.41
C SER A 377 21.32 -9.94 -24.30
N LEU A 378 21.92 -9.91 -23.09
CA LEU A 378 23.35 -10.15 -22.89
C LEU A 378 23.67 -11.56 -22.38
N LEU A 379 22.70 -12.29 -21.83
CA LEU A 379 22.90 -13.61 -21.22
C LEU A 379 23.37 -14.72 -22.18
N THR A 380 23.30 -14.49 -23.49
CA THR A 380 23.78 -15.40 -24.53
C THR A 380 25.28 -15.31 -24.77
N TYR A 381 25.94 -14.23 -24.32
CA TYR A 381 27.35 -14.00 -24.57
C TYR A 381 28.26 -14.87 -23.68
N SER A 382 29.43 -15.22 -24.22
CA SER A 382 30.42 -16.11 -23.59
C SER A 382 31.00 -15.58 -22.28
N PHE A 383 31.05 -14.25 -22.09
CA PHE A 383 31.60 -13.65 -20.87
C PHE A 383 30.79 -13.99 -19.61
N TYR A 384 29.49 -14.30 -19.73
CA TYR A 384 28.68 -14.83 -18.62
C TYR A 384 29.00 -16.28 -18.26
N LYS A 385 29.87 -16.95 -19.00
CA LYS A 385 30.36 -18.31 -18.73
C LYS A 385 31.75 -18.32 -18.10
N GLN A 386 32.36 -17.14 -17.91
CA GLN A 386 33.67 -17.01 -17.26
C GLN A 386 33.51 -16.62 -15.77
N PRO A 387 33.94 -17.49 -14.82
CA PRO A 387 33.79 -17.26 -13.38
C PRO A 387 34.27 -15.88 -12.89
N LYS A 388 35.47 -15.46 -13.34
CA LYS A 388 36.09 -14.19 -12.93
C LYS A 388 35.27 -12.97 -13.39
N LEU A 389 34.77 -13.00 -14.63
CA LEU A 389 34.00 -11.88 -15.20
C LEU A 389 32.61 -11.77 -14.55
N VAL A 390 31.95 -12.91 -14.32
CA VAL A 390 30.66 -12.97 -13.63
C VAL A 390 30.76 -12.45 -12.20
N LEU A 391 31.81 -12.84 -11.46
CA LEU A 391 32.06 -12.33 -10.11
C LEU A 391 32.33 -10.82 -10.11
N ARG A 392 33.14 -10.33 -11.06
CA ARG A 392 33.41 -8.88 -11.19
C ARG A 392 32.12 -8.11 -11.46
N LEU A 393 31.26 -8.61 -12.36
CA LEU A 393 29.97 -7.99 -12.64
C LEU A 393 29.02 -8.03 -11.43
N PHE A 394 29.01 -9.15 -10.69
CA PHE A 394 28.27 -9.26 -9.43
C PHE A 394 28.70 -8.19 -8.43
N GLN A 395 30.01 -7.98 -8.22
CA GLN A 395 30.53 -6.95 -7.32
C GLN A 395 30.15 -5.52 -7.76
N ILE A 396 30.23 -5.24 -9.06
CA ILE A 396 29.82 -3.94 -9.62
C ILE A 396 28.34 -3.68 -9.34
N ARG A 397 27.47 -4.66 -9.62
CA ARG A 397 26.03 -4.54 -9.38
C ARG A 397 25.68 -4.49 -7.90
N LEU A 398 26.42 -5.24 -7.07
CA LEU A 398 26.27 -5.25 -5.63
C LEU A 398 26.47 -3.84 -5.06
N ARG A 399 27.49 -3.11 -5.52
CA ARG A 399 27.73 -1.71 -5.11
C ARG A 399 26.54 -0.80 -5.42
N GLU A 400 25.88 -0.98 -6.56
CA GLU A 400 24.75 -0.14 -6.96
C GLU A 400 23.46 -0.45 -6.20
N ILE A 401 23.12 -1.73 -6.03
CA ILE A 401 21.98 -2.13 -5.20
C ILE A 401 22.18 -1.71 -3.74
N MET A 402 23.42 -1.78 -3.22
CA MET A 402 23.77 -1.31 -1.88
C MET A 402 23.52 0.19 -1.75
N LYS A 403 23.98 1.03 -2.68
CA LYS A 403 23.72 2.48 -2.66
C LYS A 403 22.22 2.78 -2.60
N ILE A 404 21.42 2.07 -3.40
CA ILE A 404 19.97 2.26 -3.45
C ILE A 404 19.32 1.85 -2.12
N ASN A 405 19.67 0.71 -1.56
CA ASN A 405 19.08 0.20 -0.31
C ASN A 405 19.65 0.85 0.96
N ALA A 406 20.83 1.49 0.88
CA ALA A 406 21.44 2.21 2.00
C ALA A 406 20.63 3.45 2.40
N VAL A 407 19.98 4.14 1.46
CA VAL A 407 19.21 5.36 1.76
C VAL A 407 18.08 5.12 2.77
N PRO A 408 17.12 4.20 2.56
CA PRO A 408 16.09 3.93 3.57
C PRO A 408 16.68 3.34 4.86
N ALA A 409 17.77 2.56 4.77
CA ALA A 409 18.45 2.01 5.95
C ALA A 409 19.04 3.11 6.85
N LEU A 410 19.74 4.09 6.27
CA LEU A 410 20.28 5.24 7.00
C LEU A 410 19.19 6.09 7.62
N ILE A 411 18.10 6.35 6.89
CA ILE A 411 16.96 7.09 7.43
C ILE A 411 16.38 6.39 8.66
N ILE A 412 16.21 5.06 8.60
CA ILE A 412 15.72 4.28 9.74
C ILE A 412 16.73 4.30 10.89
N GLY A 413 18.02 4.09 10.62
CA GLY A 413 19.06 4.07 11.66
C GLY A 413 19.23 5.41 12.36
N ILE A 414 19.37 6.50 11.61
CA ILE A 414 19.48 7.86 12.15
C ILE A 414 18.16 8.25 12.83
N GLY A 415 17.02 7.92 12.23
CA GLY A 415 15.70 8.22 12.78
C GLY A 415 15.44 7.54 14.12
N LEU A 416 15.79 6.26 14.24
CA LEU A 416 15.71 5.54 15.52
C LEU A 416 16.68 6.12 16.55
N SER A 417 17.89 6.51 16.13
CA SER A 417 18.88 7.13 17.04
C SER A 417 18.34 8.44 17.59
N LEU A 418 17.76 9.26 16.72
CA LEU A 418 17.09 10.52 17.08
C LEU A 418 15.92 10.27 18.05
N ILE A 419 15.09 9.26 17.79
CA ILE A 419 13.98 8.89 18.68
C ILE A 419 14.52 8.50 20.07
N LEU A 420 15.54 7.66 20.14
CA LEU A 420 16.15 7.24 21.41
C LEU A 420 16.79 8.41 22.16
N TYR A 421 17.46 9.33 21.44
CA TYR A 421 18.00 10.55 22.00
C TYR A 421 16.90 11.43 22.65
N VAL A 422 15.79 11.67 21.94
CA VAL A 422 14.65 12.46 22.46
C VAL A 422 13.99 11.78 23.67
N ILE A 423 13.99 10.46 23.71
CA ILE A 423 13.46 9.68 24.84
C ILE A 423 14.39 9.76 26.06
N LYS A 424 15.69 9.50 25.90
CA LYS A 424 16.68 9.47 27.00
C LYS A 424 17.12 10.85 27.47
N GLY A 425 17.08 11.86 26.59
CA GLY A 425 17.63 13.20 26.85
C GLY A 425 19.16 13.28 26.83
N LYS A 426 19.86 12.16 26.55
CA LYS A 426 21.32 12.07 26.44
C LYS A 426 21.69 11.14 25.29
N SER A 427 22.78 11.46 24.58
CA SER A 427 23.34 10.60 23.53
C SER A 427 24.10 9.42 24.12
N ASP A 428 23.97 8.27 23.47
CA ASP A 428 24.66 7.04 23.81
C ASP A 428 25.39 6.59 22.55
N PHE A 429 26.53 7.23 22.30
CA PHE A 429 27.23 7.17 21.02
C PHE A 429 27.49 5.74 20.57
N LEU A 430 27.86 4.84 21.50
CA LEU A 430 28.16 3.45 21.17
C LEU A 430 26.90 2.69 20.73
N ASN A 431 25.79 2.85 21.44
CA ASN A 431 24.54 2.19 21.06
C ASN A 431 23.94 2.78 19.77
N ASP A 432 24.03 4.10 19.59
CA ASP A 432 23.57 4.78 18.37
C ASP A 432 24.38 4.32 17.14
N ALA A 433 25.72 4.21 17.28
CA ALA A 433 26.58 3.70 16.22
C ALA A 433 26.26 2.24 15.87
N ILE A 434 26.13 1.37 16.88
CA ILE A 434 25.79 -0.05 16.67
C ILE A 434 24.41 -0.20 16.01
N MET A 435 23.45 0.66 16.33
CA MET A 435 22.14 0.66 15.68
C MET A 435 22.25 0.96 14.19
N ILE A 436 22.93 2.05 13.85
CA ILE A 436 23.08 2.49 12.45
C ILE A 436 23.83 1.42 11.65
N VAL A 437 24.93 0.90 12.20
CA VAL A 437 25.76 -0.13 11.55
C VAL A 437 24.97 -1.43 11.36
N SER A 438 24.26 -1.91 12.38
CA SER A 438 23.48 -3.15 12.27
C SER A 438 22.38 -3.05 11.21
N ILE A 439 21.65 -1.93 11.13
CA ILE A 439 20.62 -1.71 10.10
C ILE A 439 21.23 -1.67 8.70
N LEU A 440 22.41 -1.04 8.54
CA LEU A 440 23.17 -1.06 7.29
C LEU A 440 23.61 -2.48 6.92
N CYS A 441 24.10 -3.28 7.88
CA CYS A 441 24.48 -4.67 7.67
C CYS A 441 23.27 -5.54 7.25
N ILE A 442 22.10 -5.33 7.83
CA ILE A 442 20.87 -6.02 7.41
C ILE A 442 20.49 -5.62 5.97
N SER A 443 20.57 -4.33 5.65
CA SER A 443 20.32 -3.82 4.29
C SER A 443 21.27 -4.43 3.26
N LEU A 444 22.54 -4.53 3.64
CA LEU A 444 23.60 -5.15 2.86
C LEU A 444 23.33 -6.64 2.66
N PHE A 445 23.01 -7.37 3.72
CA PHE A 445 22.66 -8.79 3.66
C PHE A 445 21.56 -9.06 2.64
N PHE A 446 20.43 -8.35 2.71
CA PHE A 446 19.35 -8.56 1.74
C PHE A 446 19.77 -8.19 0.32
N SER A 447 20.57 -7.14 0.15
CA SER A 447 21.09 -6.75 -1.17
C SER A 447 21.97 -7.84 -1.79
N ILE A 448 22.86 -8.45 -0.99
CA ILE A 448 23.67 -9.61 -1.39
C ILE A 448 22.75 -10.79 -1.71
N HIS A 449 21.86 -11.15 -0.78
CA HIS A 449 20.98 -12.30 -0.89
C HIS A 449 20.12 -12.29 -2.16
N TYR A 450 19.42 -11.18 -2.45
CA TYR A 450 18.62 -11.05 -3.66
C TYR A 450 19.46 -11.15 -4.93
N LEU A 451 20.65 -10.56 -4.95
CA LEU A 451 21.53 -10.61 -6.11
C LEU A 451 22.12 -12.01 -6.28
N THR A 452 22.53 -12.68 -5.21
CA THR A 452 23.03 -14.06 -5.24
C THR A 452 21.98 -15.01 -5.79
N ILE A 453 20.74 -14.93 -5.30
CA ILE A 453 19.65 -15.75 -5.82
C ILE A 453 19.40 -15.46 -7.31
N TYR A 454 19.45 -14.20 -7.72
CA TYR A 454 19.30 -13.82 -9.13
C TYR A 454 20.37 -14.48 -10.02
N TYR A 455 21.64 -14.43 -9.62
CA TYR A 455 22.74 -15.05 -10.35
C TYR A 455 22.68 -16.58 -10.33
N LEU A 456 22.27 -17.18 -9.22
CA LEU A 456 22.23 -18.64 -9.08
C LEU A 456 21.01 -19.26 -9.75
N LEU A 457 19.84 -18.61 -9.70
CA LEU A 457 18.58 -19.20 -10.14
C LEU A 457 17.99 -18.62 -11.42
N GLN A 458 18.32 -17.37 -11.79
CA GLN A 458 17.74 -16.65 -12.94
C GLN A 458 16.20 -16.86 -13.03
N PRO A 459 15.41 -16.09 -12.27
CA PRO A 459 14.01 -16.44 -12.01
C PRO A 459 13.01 -16.05 -13.11
N TYR A 460 13.47 -15.36 -14.16
CA TYR A 460 12.63 -14.75 -15.20
C TYR A 460 12.71 -15.53 -16.51
N ASN A 461 11.61 -15.71 -17.24
CA ASN A 461 11.64 -16.32 -18.57
C ASN A 461 11.93 -15.27 -19.67
N ALA A 462 12.02 -15.69 -20.94
CA ALA A 462 12.19 -14.79 -22.09
C ALA A 462 11.05 -13.75 -22.24
N GLU A 463 9.86 -14.06 -21.74
CA GLU A 463 8.72 -13.14 -21.70
C GLU A 463 8.73 -12.22 -20.46
N THR A 464 9.80 -12.25 -19.66
CA THR A 464 10.03 -11.45 -18.44
C THR A 464 9.07 -11.73 -17.28
N GLU A 465 8.36 -12.84 -17.32
CA GLU A 465 7.49 -13.34 -16.27
C GLU A 465 8.28 -14.14 -15.20
N LEU A 466 7.81 -14.06 -13.94
CA LEU A 466 8.34 -14.84 -12.82
C LEU A 466 7.82 -16.28 -12.88
N LYS A 467 8.67 -17.23 -13.31
CA LYS A 467 8.27 -18.64 -13.50
C LYS A 467 8.97 -19.62 -12.53
N SER A 468 10.07 -19.21 -11.90
CA SER A 468 10.87 -20.13 -11.06
C SER A 468 10.21 -20.43 -9.71
N GLY A 469 9.68 -21.64 -9.56
CA GLY A 469 9.13 -22.12 -8.28
C GLY A 469 10.18 -22.22 -7.16
N ILE A 470 11.44 -22.53 -7.50
CA ILE A 470 12.56 -22.56 -6.55
C ILE A 470 12.85 -21.15 -6.02
N TYR A 471 12.83 -20.14 -6.90
CA TYR A 471 12.98 -18.75 -6.48
C TYR A 471 11.87 -18.35 -5.49
N GLN A 472 10.62 -18.70 -5.77
CA GLN A 472 9.50 -18.41 -4.88
C GLN A 472 9.64 -19.12 -3.52
N LEU A 473 10.10 -20.37 -3.50
CA LEU A 473 10.37 -21.11 -2.26
C LEU A 473 11.48 -20.45 -1.44
N VAL A 474 12.59 -20.08 -2.08
CA VAL A 474 13.68 -19.38 -1.39
C VAL A 474 13.18 -18.04 -0.81
N MET A 475 12.39 -17.28 -1.57
CA MET A 475 11.80 -16.05 -1.08
C MET A 475 10.87 -16.25 0.12
N LEU A 476 10.05 -17.31 0.11
CA LEU A 476 9.21 -17.70 1.23
C LEU A 476 10.05 -18.08 2.45
N LEU A 477 11.12 -18.85 2.26
CA LEU A 477 12.02 -19.27 3.33
C LEU A 477 12.73 -18.06 3.96
N THR A 478 13.22 -17.13 3.14
CA THR A 478 13.83 -15.88 3.62
C THR A 478 12.85 -15.04 4.44
N TYR A 479 11.58 -14.98 4.02
CA TYR A 479 10.54 -14.34 4.81
C TYR A 479 10.32 -15.04 6.16
N LEU A 480 10.19 -16.37 6.16
CA LEU A 480 9.97 -17.15 7.39
C LEU A 480 11.13 -16.99 8.37
N VAL A 481 12.38 -17.04 7.90
CA VAL A 481 13.58 -16.78 8.71
C VAL A 481 13.54 -15.37 9.28
N SER A 482 13.28 -14.35 8.45
CA SER A 482 13.19 -12.95 8.89
C SER A 482 12.09 -12.74 9.94
N PHE A 483 10.98 -13.47 9.80
CA PHE A 483 9.88 -13.44 10.76
C PHE A 483 10.25 -14.11 12.09
N HIS A 484 10.95 -15.25 12.06
CA HIS A 484 11.39 -15.96 13.27
C HIS A 484 12.46 -15.20 14.04
N VAL A 485 13.32 -14.42 13.35
CA VAL A 485 14.33 -13.58 14.01
C VAL A 485 13.70 -12.60 15.01
N ARG A 486 12.45 -12.16 14.79
CA ARG A 486 11.69 -11.31 15.72
C ARG A 486 11.49 -11.94 17.10
N VAL A 487 11.39 -13.28 17.16
CA VAL A 487 11.08 -13.99 18.42
C VAL A 487 12.32 -14.06 19.32
N PHE A 488 13.52 -14.06 18.74
CA PHE A 488 14.76 -14.01 19.52
C PHE A 488 14.91 -12.64 20.18
N ARG A 489 14.79 -12.62 21.51
CA ARG A 489 15.06 -11.45 22.36
C ARG A 489 16.54 -11.40 22.70
N LEU A 490 17.36 -11.08 21.70
CA LEU A 490 18.79 -10.86 21.90
C LEU A 490 19.02 -9.49 22.55
N SER A 491 20.06 -9.38 23.38
CA SER A 491 20.51 -8.06 23.85
C SER A 491 20.95 -7.22 22.66
N PHE A 492 20.79 -5.90 22.77
CA PHE A 492 21.04 -4.97 21.68
C PHE A 492 22.47 -5.10 21.10
N LEU A 493 23.48 -5.15 21.98
CA LEU A 493 24.88 -5.32 21.60
C LEU A 493 25.15 -6.66 20.90
N MET A 494 24.62 -7.76 21.47
CA MET A 494 24.82 -9.09 20.93
C MET A 494 24.18 -9.22 19.55
N PHE A 495 22.98 -8.67 19.37
CA PHE A 495 22.32 -8.63 18.08
C PHE A 495 23.16 -7.84 17.06
N GLY A 496 23.65 -6.66 17.42
CA GLY A 496 24.49 -5.83 16.54
C GLY A 496 25.74 -6.56 16.05
N LEU A 497 26.50 -7.16 16.97
CA LEU A 497 27.71 -7.92 16.66
C LEU A 497 27.42 -9.15 15.79
N MET A 498 26.42 -9.95 16.16
CA MET A 498 26.03 -11.14 15.40
C MET A 498 25.61 -10.78 13.98
N THR A 499 24.90 -9.66 13.80
CA THR A 499 24.47 -9.18 12.49
C THR A 499 25.65 -8.80 11.60
N ILE A 500 26.67 -8.15 12.16
CA ILE A 500 27.90 -7.77 11.44
C ILE A 500 28.64 -9.03 11.00
N VAL A 501 28.91 -9.95 11.94
CA VAL A 501 29.62 -11.22 11.68
C VAL A 501 28.88 -12.03 10.62
N PHE A 502 27.57 -12.19 10.77
CA PHE A 502 26.74 -12.90 9.81
C PHE A 502 26.79 -12.26 8.42
N CYS A 503 26.73 -10.93 8.33
CA CYS A 503 26.80 -10.22 7.04
C CYS A 503 28.14 -10.45 6.33
N VAL A 504 29.25 -10.41 7.06
CA VAL A 504 30.59 -10.68 6.52
C VAL A 504 30.68 -12.13 6.03
N LEU A 505 30.33 -13.12 6.86
CA LEU A 505 30.36 -14.53 6.49
C LEU A 505 29.46 -14.83 5.29
N TYR A 506 28.27 -14.25 5.26
CA TYR A 506 27.34 -14.41 4.15
C TYR A 506 27.89 -13.79 2.86
N SER A 507 28.56 -12.63 2.94
CA SER A 507 29.18 -12.00 1.77
C SER A 507 30.29 -12.85 1.14
N MET A 508 31.10 -13.52 1.97
CA MET A 508 32.14 -14.45 1.53
C MET A 508 31.52 -15.67 0.87
N MET A 509 30.53 -16.30 1.53
CA MET A 509 29.80 -17.45 0.99
C MET A 509 29.10 -17.11 -0.34
N ALA A 510 28.42 -15.96 -0.42
CA ALA A 510 27.75 -15.49 -1.62
C ALA A 510 28.74 -15.30 -2.79
N SER A 511 29.89 -14.68 -2.53
CA SER A 511 30.93 -14.47 -3.54
C SER A 511 31.47 -15.81 -4.06
N PHE A 512 31.71 -16.77 -3.16
CA PHE A 512 32.15 -18.12 -3.52
C PHE A 512 31.10 -18.86 -4.37
N LEU A 513 29.83 -18.86 -3.93
CA LEU A 513 28.74 -19.52 -4.65
C LEU A 513 28.54 -18.92 -6.06
N VAL A 514 28.56 -17.59 -6.17
CA VAL A 514 28.42 -16.90 -7.46
C VAL A 514 29.60 -17.25 -8.37
N TYR A 515 30.83 -17.23 -7.86
CA TYR A 515 32.02 -17.61 -8.64
C TYR A 515 31.92 -19.05 -9.18
N ARG A 516 31.47 -19.99 -8.34
CA ARG A 516 31.44 -21.41 -8.70
C ARG A 516 30.27 -21.80 -9.60
N PHE A 517 29.07 -21.29 -9.33
CA PHE A 517 27.83 -21.82 -9.92
C PHE A 517 27.18 -20.91 -10.96
N ALA A 518 27.27 -19.58 -10.79
CA ALA A 518 26.59 -18.65 -11.70
C ALA A 518 27.00 -18.80 -13.19
N PRO A 519 28.26 -19.14 -13.55
CA PRO A 519 28.60 -19.41 -14.96
C PRO A 519 27.76 -20.51 -15.62
N LYS A 520 27.30 -21.50 -14.84
CA LYS A 520 26.49 -22.63 -15.33
C LYS A 520 24.99 -22.32 -15.30
N THR A 521 24.54 -21.58 -14.29
CA THR A 521 23.11 -21.41 -14.01
C THR A 521 22.52 -20.08 -14.48
N PHE A 522 23.35 -19.04 -14.68
CA PHE A 522 22.93 -17.73 -15.17
C PHE A 522 22.80 -17.74 -16.70
N LYS A 523 21.64 -18.19 -17.18
CA LYS A 523 21.28 -18.27 -18.60
C LYS A 523 19.77 -18.08 -18.77
N ILE A 524 19.35 -17.68 -19.97
CA ILE A 524 17.93 -17.53 -20.30
C ILE A 524 17.23 -18.89 -20.20
N ARG A 525 16.12 -18.93 -19.48
CA ARG A 525 15.23 -20.10 -19.39
C ARG A 525 14.04 -19.91 -20.33
N LYS A 526 13.76 -20.93 -21.14
CA LYS A 526 12.59 -20.97 -22.03
C LYS A 526 11.31 -21.21 -21.22
#